data_AF-A0A8W8JT26-F1
#
_entry.id   AF-A0A8W8JT26-F1
#
_cell.length_a   1.000
_cell.length_b   1.000
_cell.length_c   1.000
_cell.angle_alpha   90.00
_cell.angle_beta   90.00
_cell.angle_gamma   90.00
#
_symmetry.space_group_name_H-M   'P 1'
#
loop_
_entity.id
_entity.type
_entity.pdbx_description
1 polymer ?
#
loop_
_entity_poly.entity_id
_entity_poly.type
_entity_poly.pdbx_seq_one_letter_code
_entity_poly.pdbx_strand_id
1 'polypeptide(L)'
;CIFIHVYVCTSKLCNFPSSFREHPTFLFYMLLYTIGIFKSYPGYGDVGLMFALLPLWKHVYQYMRNTFVTVCMFLVCTVFAPIQYYLWIYAGSANANFYFAISLAFSTAQILMATDLLFGFLKREFYLHNGDKHKLPDGTDAQIILDS
;
A
#
# COMPACT_ATOMS: atom_id res chain seq x y z
N CYS A 1 14.12 -7.46 -4.73
CA CYS A 1 13.91 -7.94 -3.35
C CYS A 1 12.54 -7.57 -2.76
N ILE A 2 12.08 -6.31 -2.82
CA ILE A 2 10.76 -5.89 -2.29
C ILE A 2 9.58 -6.59 -3.00
N PHE A 3 9.62 -6.69 -4.34
CA PHE A 3 8.58 -7.38 -5.14
C PHE A 3 8.35 -8.84 -4.76
N ILE A 4 9.43 -9.58 -4.43
CA ILE A 4 9.34 -10.97 -3.99
C ILE A 4 8.73 -11.03 -2.59
N HIS A 5 9.04 -10.08 -1.71
CA HIS A 5 8.47 -10.05 -0.37
C HIS A 5 6.95 -9.80 -0.39
N VAL A 6 6.45 -8.90 -1.24
CA VAL A 6 5.01 -8.64 -1.36
C VAL A 6 4.28 -9.85 -1.97
N TYR A 7 4.82 -10.42 -3.04
CA TYR A 7 4.22 -11.62 -3.66
C TYR A 7 4.29 -12.84 -2.74
N VAL A 8 5.40 -13.03 -2.01
CA VAL A 8 5.55 -14.08 -0.99
C VAL A 8 4.64 -13.83 0.21
N CYS A 9 4.41 -12.57 0.61
CA CYS A 9 3.47 -12.25 1.68
C CYS A 9 2.03 -12.55 1.22
N THR A 10 1.60 -12.10 0.04
CA THR A 10 0.28 -12.42 -0.54
C THR A 10 0.05 -13.93 -0.75
N SER A 11 1.09 -14.67 -1.18
CA SER A 11 1.00 -16.13 -1.35
C SER A 11 1.11 -16.92 -0.04
N LYS A 12 1.83 -16.42 0.97
CA LYS A 12 1.79 -16.93 2.36
C LYS A 12 0.44 -16.65 3.00
N LEU A 13 -0.20 -15.52 2.67
CA LEU A 13 -1.56 -15.16 3.05
C LEU A 13 -2.61 -16.11 2.46
N CYS A 14 -2.45 -16.53 1.20
CA CYS A 14 -3.29 -17.62 0.64
C CYS A 14 -3.06 -18.99 1.30
N ASN A 15 -1.91 -19.21 1.95
CA ASN A 15 -1.58 -20.45 2.65
C ASN A 15 -1.89 -20.43 4.16
N PHE A 16 -2.26 -19.27 4.74
CA PHE A 16 -2.69 -19.16 6.14
C PHE A 16 -4.22 -19.24 6.20
N PRO A 17 -4.84 -20.43 6.43
CA PRO A 17 -6.12 -20.72 5.80
C PRO A 17 -7.38 -20.40 6.61
N SER A 18 -7.31 -19.89 7.85
CA SER A 18 -8.50 -19.81 8.72
C SER A 18 -9.13 -18.41 8.84
N SER A 19 -8.37 -17.35 9.13
CA SER A 19 -8.94 -16.02 9.43
C SER A 19 -9.16 -15.13 8.18
N PHE A 20 -8.33 -15.25 7.14
CA PHE A 20 -8.43 -14.37 5.95
C PHE A 20 -9.65 -14.63 5.05
N ARG A 21 -10.35 -15.76 5.23
CA ARG A 21 -11.59 -16.08 4.51
C ARG A 21 -12.78 -15.23 4.96
N GLU A 22 -12.70 -14.60 6.13
CA GLU A 22 -13.80 -13.83 6.72
C GLU A 22 -13.97 -12.46 6.06
N HIS A 23 -12.93 -11.96 5.36
CA HIS A 23 -12.94 -10.66 4.69
C HIS A 23 -12.59 -10.75 3.19
N PRO A 24 -13.47 -11.33 2.34
CA PRO A 24 -13.22 -11.52 0.91
C PRO A 24 -13.02 -10.21 0.14
N THR A 25 -13.58 -9.10 0.64
CA THR A 25 -13.46 -7.76 0.04
C THR A 25 -12.03 -7.21 0.11
N PHE A 26 -11.32 -7.45 1.21
CA PHE A 26 -9.92 -7.03 1.36
C PHE A 26 -9.01 -7.82 0.42
N LEU A 27 -9.23 -9.14 0.35
CA LEU A 27 -8.47 -10.03 -0.52
C LEU A 27 -8.66 -9.66 -2.00
N PHE A 28 -9.90 -9.35 -2.41
CA PHE A 28 -10.18 -8.86 -3.76
C PHE A 28 -9.45 -7.55 -4.07
N TYR A 29 -9.49 -6.59 -3.15
CA TYR A 29 -8.75 -5.33 -3.31
C TYR A 29 -7.24 -5.55 -3.47
N MET A 30 -6.64 -6.40 -2.64
CA MET A 30 -5.20 -6.69 -2.70
C MET A 30 -4.80 -7.46 -3.97
N LEU A 31 -5.68 -8.34 -4.47
CA LEU A 31 -5.48 -9.03 -5.74
C LEU A 31 -5.51 -8.03 -6.91
N LEU A 32 -6.50 -7.14 -6.96
CA LEU A 32 -6.59 -6.08 -7.95
C LEU A 32 -5.37 -5.16 -7.92
N TYR A 33 -4.93 -4.78 -6.72
CA TYR A 33 -3.75 -3.93 -6.54
C TYR A 33 -2.48 -4.63 -7.08
N THR A 34 -2.34 -5.92 -6.82
CA THR A 34 -1.21 -6.73 -7.30
C THR A 34 -1.22 -6.87 -8.82
N ILE A 35 -2.39 -7.14 -9.42
CA ILE A 35 -2.56 -7.20 -10.88
C ILE A 35 -2.22 -5.83 -11.51
N GLY A 36 -2.63 -4.74 -10.88
CA GLY A 36 -2.32 -3.37 -11.32
C GLY A 36 -0.83 -3.07 -11.34
N ILE A 37 -0.07 -3.48 -10.32
CA ILE A 37 1.39 -3.29 -10.25
C ILE A 37 2.12 -4.08 -11.34
N PHE A 38 1.71 -5.32 -11.61
CA PHE A 38 2.39 -6.20 -12.58
C PHE A 38 1.99 -5.92 -14.03
N LYS A 39 0.98 -5.08 -14.26
CA LYS A 39 0.60 -4.67 -15.61
C LYS A 39 1.71 -3.82 -16.21
N SER A 40 2.19 -4.22 -17.39
CA SER A 40 3.33 -3.57 -18.07
C SER A 40 3.10 -2.08 -18.36
N TYR A 41 1.84 -1.65 -18.47
CA TYR A 41 1.43 -0.26 -18.55
C TYR A 41 0.21 -0.06 -17.62
N PRO A 42 0.42 0.31 -16.34
CA PRO A 42 -0.69 0.64 -15.47
C PRO A 42 -1.36 1.91 -16.02
N GLY A 43 -2.64 1.81 -16.39
CA GLY A 43 -3.37 2.98 -16.85
C GLY A 43 -3.63 3.93 -15.68
N TYR A 44 -3.78 5.22 -15.95
CA TYR A 44 -4.21 6.19 -14.93
C TYR A 44 -5.55 5.77 -14.28
N GLY A 45 -6.42 5.08 -15.03
CA GLY A 45 -7.66 4.50 -14.51
C GLY A 45 -7.46 3.35 -13.53
N ASP A 46 -6.44 2.49 -13.74
CA ASP A 46 -6.14 1.40 -12.80
C ASP A 46 -5.70 1.98 -11.45
N VAL A 47 -4.83 2.99 -11.48
CA VAL A 47 -4.35 3.69 -10.29
C VAL A 47 -5.48 4.47 -9.61
N GLY A 48 -6.31 5.17 -10.40
CA GLY A 48 -7.48 5.88 -9.90
C GLY A 48 -8.49 4.96 -9.18
N LEU A 49 -8.69 3.75 -9.71
CA LEU A 49 -9.53 2.74 -9.06
C LEU A 49 -8.93 2.31 -7.71
N MET A 50 -7.61 2.08 -7.62
CA MET A 50 -6.97 1.76 -6.33
C MET A 50 -7.15 2.88 -5.29
N PHE A 51 -6.97 4.14 -5.70
CA PHE A 51 -7.18 5.29 -4.82
C PHE A 51 -8.66 5.49 -4.43
N ALA A 52 -9.60 5.17 -5.33
CA ALA A 52 -11.03 5.28 -5.05
C ALA A 52 -11.52 4.24 -4.03
N LEU A 53 -10.93 3.04 -4.01
CA LEU A 53 -11.23 2.01 -3.01
C LEU A 53 -10.47 2.20 -1.69
N LEU A 54 -9.40 2.99 -1.68
CA LEU A 54 -8.62 3.33 -0.48
C LEU A 54 -9.50 3.76 0.73
N PRO A 55 -10.48 4.69 0.60
CA PRO A 55 -11.30 5.16 1.73
C PRO A 55 -12.21 4.09 2.35
N LEU A 56 -12.40 2.93 1.71
CA LEU A 56 -13.10 1.80 2.33
C LEU A 56 -12.33 1.25 3.55
N TRP A 57 -11.00 1.40 3.54
CA TRP A 57 -10.08 0.86 4.54
C TRP A 57 -9.58 1.90 5.54
N LYS A 58 -10.34 2.99 5.77
CA LYS A 58 -9.99 4.06 6.72
C LYS A 58 -9.64 3.54 8.12
N HIS A 59 -10.30 2.46 8.56
CA HIS A 59 -10.04 1.83 9.86
C HIS A 59 -8.62 1.27 9.99
N VAL A 60 -7.96 0.93 8.88
CA VAL A 60 -6.58 0.41 8.83
C VAL A 60 -5.56 1.54 8.90
N TYR A 61 -5.93 2.77 8.58
CA TYR A 61 -4.97 3.87 8.40
C TYR A 61 -4.18 4.19 9.68
N GLN A 62 -4.80 3.98 10.85
CA GLN A 62 -4.14 4.17 12.15
C GLN A 62 -2.97 3.21 12.39
N TYR A 63 -2.96 2.05 11.70
CA TYR A 63 -1.94 1.02 11.86
C TYR A 63 -0.82 1.11 10.83
N MET A 64 -0.96 1.98 9.82
CA MET A 64 0.05 2.16 8.78
C MET A 64 1.19 3.06 9.27
N ARG A 65 2.44 2.61 9.11
CA ARG A 65 3.63 3.30 9.63
C ARG A 65 4.27 4.28 8.65
N ASN A 66 4.32 3.92 7.36
CA ASN A 66 5.09 4.69 6.36
C ASN A 66 4.21 5.52 5.40
N THR A 67 2.93 5.73 5.72
CA THR A 67 1.97 6.42 4.82
C THR A 67 2.44 7.82 4.42
N PHE A 68 3.06 8.57 5.34
CA PHE A 68 3.58 9.90 5.04
C PHE A 68 4.65 9.87 3.93
N VAL A 69 5.61 8.95 4.03
CA VAL A 69 6.69 8.80 3.05
C VAL A 69 6.11 8.41 1.69
N THR A 70 5.18 7.45 1.68
CA THR A 70 4.53 6.96 0.48
C THR A 70 3.73 8.06 -0.24
N VAL A 71 2.96 8.88 0.49
CA VAL A 71 2.20 10.00 -0.09
C VAL A 71 3.14 11.07 -0.66
N CYS A 72 4.19 11.44 0.06
CA CYS A 72 5.20 12.37 -0.45
C CYS A 72 5.84 11.87 -1.74
N MET A 73 6.15 10.58 -1.82
CA MET A 73 6.72 9.96 -3.02
C MET A 73 5.76 10.07 -4.22
N PHE A 74 4.46 9.85 -4.01
CA PHE A 74 3.44 10.05 -5.05
C PHE A 74 3.38 11.50 -5.52
N LEU A 75 3.30 12.46 -4.58
CA LEU A 75 3.24 13.89 -4.92
C LEU A 75 4.44 14.33 -5.74
N VAL A 76 5.65 13.94 -5.32
CA VAL A 76 6.89 14.25 -6.06
C VAL A 76 6.85 13.65 -7.45
N CYS A 77 6.46 12.37 -7.59
CA CYS A 77 6.38 11.71 -8.90
C CYS A 77 5.36 12.38 -9.84
N THR A 78 4.19 12.78 -9.34
CA THR A 78 3.14 13.42 -10.14
C THR A 78 3.56 14.80 -10.64
N VAL A 79 4.33 15.56 -9.84
CA VAL A 79 4.85 16.88 -10.25
C VAL A 79 6.05 16.73 -11.18
N PHE A 80 6.95 15.78 -10.92
CA PHE A 80 8.14 15.56 -11.75
C PHE A 80 7.83 14.97 -13.13
N ALA A 81 6.78 14.15 -13.25
CA ALA A 81 6.41 13.53 -14.52
C ALA A 81 6.20 14.55 -15.67
N PRO A 82 5.34 15.59 -15.54
CA PRO A 82 5.15 16.59 -16.59
C PRO A 82 6.38 17.47 -16.80
N ILE A 83 7.13 17.78 -15.74
CA ILE A 83 8.38 18.56 -15.84
C ILE A 83 9.38 17.81 -16.71
N GLN A 84 9.62 16.55 -16.41
CA GLN A 84 10.59 15.74 -17.12
C GLN A 84 10.15 15.46 -18.56
N TYR A 85 8.86 15.26 -18.80
CA TYR A 85 8.30 15.15 -20.14
C TYR A 85 8.53 16.43 -20.95
N TYR A 86 8.25 17.60 -20.35
CA TYR A 86 8.46 18.88 -21.01
C TYR A 86 9.94 19.13 -21.32
N LEU A 87 10.83 18.85 -20.37
CA LEU A 87 12.28 19.00 -20.56
C LEU A 87 12.84 18.05 -21.63
N TRP A 88 12.27 16.85 -21.75
CA TRP A 88 12.69 15.87 -22.75
C TRP A 88 12.25 16.24 -24.16
N ILE A 89 10.97 16.61 -24.34
CA ILE A 89 10.41 16.89 -25.67
C ILE A 89 10.73 18.30 -26.16
N TYR A 90 10.59 19.32 -25.31
CA TYR A 90 10.66 20.72 -25.74
C TYR A 90 12.01 21.37 -25.44
N ALA A 91 12.57 21.16 -24.24
CA ALA A 91 13.81 21.84 -23.85
C ALA A 91 15.08 21.12 -24.34
N GLY A 92 15.00 19.84 -24.71
CA GLY A 92 16.13 19.01 -25.14
C GLY A 92 17.23 18.81 -24.08
N SER A 93 17.09 19.40 -22.89
CA SER A 93 18.09 19.37 -21.81
C SER A 93 18.07 18.06 -21.02
N ALA A 94 17.03 17.24 -21.17
CA ALA A 94 16.86 16.04 -20.37
C ALA A 94 16.56 14.79 -21.22
N ASN A 95 17.08 13.65 -20.79
CA ASN A 95 17.04 12.38 -21.52
C ASN A 95 15.83 11.53 -21.08
N ALA A 96 15.35 10.65 -21.96
CA ALA A 96 14.30 9.66 -21.69
C ALA A 96 14.59 8.78 -20.45
N ASN A 97 15.88 8.55 -20.14
CA ASN A 97 16.30 7.80 -18.94
C ASN A 97 15.75 8.38 -17.62
N PHE A 98 15.63 9.70 -17.52
CA PHE A 98 15.08 10.34 -16.31
C PHE A 98 13.56 10.15 -16.21
N TYR A 99 12.84 10.19 -17.33
CA TYR A 99 11.41 9.91 -17.37
C TYR A 99 11.13 8.45 -16.97
N PHE A 100 11.99 7.53 -17.41
CA PHE A 100 11.97 6.14 -16.99
C PHE A 100 12.20 5.98 -15.47
N ALA A 101 13.18 6.69 -14.91
CA ALA A 101 13.47 6.66 -13.47
C ALA A 101 12.27 7.14 -12.62
N ILE A 102 11.58 8.21 -13.04
CA ILE A 102 10.37 8.70 -12.36
C ILE A 102 9.24 7.65 -12.41
N SER A 103 9.06 6.99 -13.56
CA SER A 103 8.04 5.93 -13.71
C SER A 103 8.34 4.74 -12.78
N LEU A 104 9.61 4.36 -12.63
CA LEU A 104 10.03 3.31 -11.69
C LEU A 104 9.81 3.72 -10.23
N ALA A 105 10.09 4.98 -9.89
CA ALA A 105 9.82 5.54 -8.57
C ALA A 105 8.31 5.51 -8.27
N PHE A 106 7.46 5.88 -9.23
CA PHE A 106 6.00 5.82 -9.08
C PHE A 106 5.50 4.40 -8.82
N SER A 107 5.98 3.40 -9.56
CA SER A 107 5.66 1.99 -9.30
C SER A 107 6.15 1.51 -7.93
N THR A 108 7.31 2.01 -7.49
CA THR A 108 7.85 1.71 -6.15
C THR A 108 6.95 2.28 -5.05
N ALA A 109 6.43 3.50 -5.22
CA ALA A 109 5.48 4.11 -4.29
C ALA A 109 4.19 3.29 -4.16
N GLN A 110 3.68 2.73 -5.27
CA GLN A 110 2.52 1.83 -5.24
C GLN A 110 2.77 0.57 -4.41
N ILE A 111 3.96 -0.03 -4.55
CA ILE A 111 4.30 -1.24 -3.81
C ILE A 111 4.45 -0.95 -2.31
N LEU A 112 5.06 0.18 -1.95
CA LEU A 112 5.14 0.61 -0.56
C LEU A 112 3.74 0.79 0.03
N MET A 113 2.83 1.44 -0.71
CA MET A 113 1.45 1.62 -0.26
C MET A 113 0.70 0.29 -0.07
N ALA A 114 0.83 -0.64 -1.02
CA ALA A 114 0.24 -1.98 -0.90
C ALA A 114 0.75 -2.72 0.33
N THR A 115 2.05 -2.64 0.59
CA THR A 115 2.71 -3.30 1.72
C THR A 115 2.25 -2.70 3.04
N ASP A 116 2.17 -1.37 3.14
CA ASP A 116 1.70 -0.66 4.33
C ASP A 116 0.24 -1.02 4.65
N LEU A 117 -0.63 -1.10 3.64
CA LEU A 117 -2.02 -1.55 3.78
C LEU A 117 -2.12 -2.99 4.28
N LEU A 118 -1.34 -3.91 3.70
CA LEU A 118 -1.30 -5.31 4.10
C LEU A 118 -0.86 -5.47 5.56
N PHE A 119 0.23 -4.79 5.92
CA PHE A 119 0.80 -4.87 7.26
C PHE A 119 -0.14 -4.23 8.29
N GLY A 120 -0.76 -3.10 7.95
CA GLY A 120 -1.77 -2.46 8.80
C GLY A 120 -2.96 -3.36 9.06
N PHE A 121 -3.45 -4.07 8.04
CA PHE A 121 -4.57 -5.00 8.17
C PHE A 121 -4.19 -6.21 9.03
N LEU A 122 -3.05 -6.84 8.77
CA LEU A 122 -2.54 -7.96 9.57
C LEU A 122 -2.33 -7.57 11.04
N LYS A 123 -1.80 -6.37 11.27
CA LYS A 123 -1.58 -5.83 12.61
C LYS A 123 -2.92 -5.63 13.34
N ARG A 124 -3.95 -5.12 12.65
CA ARG A 124 -5.31 -5.00 13.20
C ARG A 124 -5.91 -6.36 13.58
N GLU A 125 -5.85 -7.34 12.68
CA GLU A 125 -6.34 -8.70 12.95
C GLU A 125 -5.62 -9.34 14.13
N PHE A 126 -4.30 -9.15 14.22
CA PHE A 126 -3.53 -9.62 15.36
C PHE A 126 -3.99 -8.98 16.68
N TYR A 127 -4.27 -7.68 16.69
CA TYR A 127 -4.82 -7.02 17.88
C TYR A 127 -6.24 -7.47 18.21
N LEU A 128 -7.06 -7.76 17.21
CA LEU A 128 -8.43 -8.25 17.41
C LEU A 128 -8.43 -9.64 18.07
N HIS A 129 -7.57 -10.54 17.60
CA HIS A 129 -7.50 -11.92 18.08
C HIS A 129 -6.73 -12.06 19.40
N ASN A 130 -5.65 -11.28 19.60
CA ASN A 130 -4.81 -11.41 20.78
C ASN A 130 -5.12 -10.37 21.89
N GLY A 131 -5.92 -9.35 21.58
CA GLY A 131 -6.20 -8.20 22.45
C GLY A 131 -4.98 -7.32 22.66
N ASP A 132 -5.16 -6.00 22.63
CA ASP A 132 -4.06 -5.08 22.96
C ASP A 132 -3.86 -5.06 24.47
N LYS A 133 -2.65 -5.38 24.95
CA LYS A 133 -2.30 -5.35 26.37
C LYS A 133 -1.99 -3.91 26.77
N HIS A 134 -3.01 -3.09 26.98
CA HIS A 134 -2.82 -1.76 27.50
C HIS A 134 -2.71 -1.82 29.03
N LYS A 135 -1.56 -1.40 29.57
CA LYS A 135 -1.38 -1.30 31.03
C LYS A 135 -2.00 0.01 31.50
N LEU A 136 -3.00 -0.08 32.38
CA LEU A 136 -3.50 1.10 33.09
C LEU A 136 -2.40 1.67 34.01
N PRO A 137 -2.49 2.95 34.43
CA PRO A 137 -1.62 3.53 35.46
C PRO A 137 -1.59 2.73 36.79
N ASP A 138 -2.64 1.95 37.05
CA ASP A 138 -2.78 1.02 38.19
C ASP A 138 -2.11 -0.35 38.00
N GLY A 139 -1.40 -0.57 36.89
CA GLY A 139 -0.67 -1.83 36.64
C GLY A 139 -1.54 -3.03 36.27
N THR A 140 -2.86 -2.85 36.12
CA THR A 140 -3.79 -3.87 35.64
C THR A 140 -3.77 -3.91 34.11
N ASP A 141 -3.65 -5.11 33.54
CA ASP A 141 -3.69 -5.32 32.10
C ASP A 141 -5.15 -5.19 31.63
N ALA A 142 -5.50 -4.06 30.99
CA ALA A 142 -6.80 -3.90 30.34
C ALA A 142 -6.70 -4.40 28.91
N GLN A 143 -7.47 -5.44 28.60
CA GLN A 143 -7.60 -5.96 27.24
C GLN A 143 -8.61 -5.10 26.50
N ILE A 144 -8.14 -4.22 25.62
CA ILE A 144 -9.03 -3.44 24.76
C ILE A 144 -9.37 -4.33 23.57
N ILE A 145 -10.52 -5.00 23.65
CA ILE A 145 -11.12 -5.70 22.52
C ILE A 145 -11.82 -4.61 21.70
N LEU A 146 -11.31 -4.34 20.50
CA LEU A 146 -11.98 -3.46 19.54
C LEU A 146 -13.23 -4.19 19.06
N ASP A 147 -14.39 -3.78 19.57
CA ASP A 147 -15.68 -4.31 19.09
C ASP A 147 -15.89 -3.91 17.63
N SER A 148 -16.42 -4.84 16.84
CA SER A 148 -16.44 -4.83 15.37
C SER A 148 -17.34 -3.77 14.74
#